data_AF-A0A960JAG2-F1
#
_entry.id   AF-A0A960JAG2-F1
#
_cell.length_a   1.000
_cell.length_b   1.000
_cell.length_c   1.000
_cell.angle_alpha   90.00
_cell.angle_beta   90.00
_cell.angle_gamma   90.00
#
_symmetry.space_group_name_H-M   'P 1'
#
loop_
_entity.id
_entity.type
_entity.pdbx_description
1 polymer ?
#
loop_
_entity_poly.entity_id
_entity_poly.type
_entity_poly.pdbx_seq_one_letter_code
_entity_poly.pdbx_strand_id
1 'polypeptide(L)'
;MTSACQHESRILEAVQSGHWDAALTAHLEQCEECADLALVSGWLYDTEQAWDVTVDTGQASQIWKAADALRQRDRAALAVLPVAIGEIAACLFGGLALLLFSLRYLQSLVPTAEDAALRLLADPVMLPMAAVTCALVIGVTLFAFALAIGFRAAKS
;
A
#
# COMPACT_ATOMS: atom_id res chain seq x y z
N MET A 1 -24.89 -16.10 -36.81
CA MET A 1 -25.61 -14.82 -36.98
C MET A 1 -25.93 -14.33 -35.58
N THR A 2 -24.95 -13.68 -34.94
CA THR A 2 -25.10 -13.07 -33.62
C THR A 2 -25.93 -11.80 -33.80
N SER A 3 -27.11 -11.77 -33.20
CA SER A 3 -27.95 -10.58 -33.17
C SER A 3 -27.26 -9.55 -32.28
N ALA A 4 -26.83 -8.43 -32.86
CA ALA A 4 -26.26 -7.32 -32.09
C ALA A 4 -27.21 -6.94 -30.94
N CYS A 5 -26.67 -6.90 -29.72
CA CYS A 5 -27.44 -6.53 -28.54
C CYS A 5 -27.90 -5.07 -28.67
N GLN A 6 -29.18 -4.79 -28.37
CA GLN A 6 -29.72 -3.43 -28.50
C GLN A 6 -29.06 -2.41 -27.55
N HIS A 7 -28.37 -2.89 -26.50
CA HIS A 7 -27.69 -2.06 -25.50
C HIS A 7 -26.24 -1.72 -25.86
N GLU A 8 -25.69 -2.27 -26.95
CA GLU A 8 -24.29 -2.13 -27.36
C GLU A 8 -23.84 -0.66 -27.43
N SER A 9 -24.62 0.19 -28.13
CA SER A 9 -24.32 1.61 -28.31
C SER A 9 -24.34 2.39 -27.00
N ARG A 10 -25.26 2.07 -26.09
CA ARG A 10 -25.37 2.73 -24.78
C ARG A 10 -24.23 2.36 -23.85
N ILE A 11 -23.70 1.14 -23.96
CA ILE A 11 -22.53 0.72 -23.19
C ILE A 11 -21.29 1.49 -23.64
N LEU A 12 -21.09 1.64 -24.95
CA LEU A 12 -19.97 2.43 -25.48
C LEU A 12 -20.04 3.90 -25.04
N GLU A 13 -21.23 4.49 -25.03
CA GLU A 13 -21.43 5.86 -24.54
C GLU A 13 -21.19 5.98 -23.03
N ALA A 14 -21.64 5.00 -22.23
CA ALA A 14 -21.40 4.94 -20.78
C ALA A 14 -19.90 4.81 -20.45
N VAL A 15 -19.16 4.02 -21.22
CA VAL A 15 -17.71 3.88 -21.10
C VAL A 15 -16.99 5.19 -21.38
N GLN A 16 -17.34 5.87 -22.48
CA GLN A 16 -16.70 7.14 -22.87
C GLN A 16 -17.03 8.29 -21.91
N SER A 17 -18.27 8.35 -21.42
CA SER A 17 -18.72 9.42 -20.52
C SER A 17 -18.39 9.14 -19.05
N GLY A 18 -18.04 7.89 -18.70
CA GLY A 18 -17.91 7.42 -17.32
C GLY A 18 -19.24 7.33 -16.57
N HIS A 19 -20.39 7.56 -17.23
CA HIS A 19 -21.70 7.56 -16.59
C HIS A 19 -22.44 6.25 -16.79
N TRP A 20 -22.60 5.49 -15.70
CA TRP A 20 -23.28 4.19 -15.70
C TRP A 20 -24.64 4.28 -15.02
N ASP A 21 -25.70 3.99 -15.76
CA ASP A 21 -27.04 3.81 -15.21
C ASP A 21 -27.17 2.41 -14.57
N ALA A 22 -27.98 2.31 -13.51
CA ALA A 22 -28.23 1.06 -12.78
C ALA A 22 -28.81 -0.04 -13.69
N ALA A 23 -29.62 0.35 -14.69
CA ALA A 23 -30.17 -0.58 -15.66
C ALA A 23 -29.09 -1.18 -16.59
N LEU A 24 -28.06 -0.39 -16.95
CA LEU A 24 -26.93 -0.83 -17.77
C LEU A 24 -26.01 -1.78 -16.99
N THR A 25 -25.70 -1.44 -15.74
CA THR A 25 -24.88 -2.32 -14.89
C THR A 25 -25.56 -3.66 -14.65
N ALA A 26 -26.87 -3.68 -14.40
CA ALA A 26 -27.62 -4.93 -14.25
C ALA A 26 -27.66 -5.76 -15.55
N HIS A 27 -27.62 -5.11 -16.72
CA HIS A 27 -27.56 -5.81 -18.00
C HIS A 27 -26.20 -6.49 -18.23
N LEU A 28 -25.09 -5.86 -17.82
CA LEU A 28 -23.74 -6.45 -17.95
C LEU A 28 -23.62 -7.77 -17.19
N GLU A 29 -24.30 -7.90 -16.04
CA GLU A 29 -24.33 -9.16 -15.28
C GLU A 29 -25.07 -10.29 -16.02
N GLN A 30 -25.92 -9.95 -16.99
CA GLN A 30 -26.79 -10.90 -17.70
C GLN A 30 -26.36 -11.15 -19.15
N CYS A 31 -25.56 -10.26 -19.74
CA CYS A 31 -25.12 -10.33 -21.13
C CYS A 31 -23.59 -10.31 -21.23
N GLU A 32 -23.00 -11.48 -21.48
CA GLU A 32 -21.56 -11.68 -21.57
C GLU A 32 -20.92 -10.86 -22.70
N GLU A 33 -21.56 -10.79 -23.87
CA GLU A 33 -21.06 -9.98 -25.00
C GLU A 33 -20.94 -8.49 -24.64
N CYS A 34 -21.89 -7.99 -23.86
CA CYS A 34 -21.91 -6.60 -23.39
C CYS A 34 -20.88 -6.35 -22.27
N ALA A 35 -20.65 -7.34 -21.40
CA ALA A 35 -19.60 -7.29 -20.39
C ALA A 35 -18.20 -7.25 -21.01
N ASP A 36 -17.95 -8.10 -22.00
CA ASP A 36 -16.70 -8.13 -22.76
C ASP A 36 -16.48 -6.81 -23.51
N LEU A 37 -17.54 -6.29 -24.14
CA LEU A 37 -17.47 -5.00 -24.82
C LEU A 37 -17.13 -3.87 -23.87
N ALA A 38 -17.76 -3.79 -22.70
CA ALA A 38 -17.48 -2.78 -21.68
C ALA A 38 -16.02 -2.85 -21.21
N LEU A 39 -15.49 -4.06 -21.01
CA LEU A 39 -14.11 -4.28 -20.59
C LEU A 39 -13.11 -3.85 -21.67
N VAL A 40 -13.32 -4.29 -22.91
CA VAL A 40 -12.41 -3.96 -24.03
C VAL A 40 -12.45 -2.48 -24.36
N SER A 41 -13.65 -1.89 -24.44
CA SER A 41 -13.80 -0.46 -24.72
C SER A 41 -13.28 0.42 -23.59
N GLY A 42 -13.46 0.01 -22.32
CA GLY A 42 -12.87 0.70 -21.18
C GLY A 42 -11.35 0.70 -21.23
N TRP A 43 -10.73 -0.45 -21.49
CA TRP A 43 -9.29 -0.54 -21.67
C TRP A 43 -8.78 0.32 -22.83
N LEU A 44 -9.50 0.31 -23.97
CA LEU A 44 -9.15 1.13 -25.12
C LEU A 44 -9.26 2.62 -24.81
N TYR A 45 -10.30 3.05 -24.11
CA TYR A 45 -10.51 4.44 -23.75
C TYR A 45 -9.47 4.93 -22.74
N ASP A 46 -9.14 4.12 -21.73
CA ASP A 46 -8.06 4.41 -20.78
C ASP A 46 -6.69 4.47 -21.48
N THR A 47 -6.48 3.59 -22.46
CA THR A 47 -5.25 3.59 -23.27
C THR A 47 -5.22 4.82 -24.17
N GLU A 48 -6.32 5.18 -24.84
CA GLU A 48 -6.38 6.36 -25.70
C GLU A 48 -6.17 7.65 -24.90
N GLN A 49 -6.76 7.78 -23.69
CA GLN A 49 -6.45 8.89 -22.80
C GLN A 49 -5.00 8.90 -22.34
N ALA A 50 -4.39 7.74 -22.07
CA ALA A 50 -2.96 7.66 -21.79
C ALA A 50 -2.11 8.08 -23.01
N TRP A 51 -2.68 8.06 -24.21
CA TRP A 51 -2.08 8.45 -25.49
C TRP A 51 -2.57 9.82 -25.99
N ASP A 52 -3.41 10.55 -25.25
CA ASP A 52 -3.92 11.90 -25.58
C ASP A 52 -2.84 13.00 -25.44
N VAL A 53 -1.57 12.59 -25.31
CA VAL A 53 -0.49 13.39 -25.88
C VAL A 53 -0.70 13.29 -27.38
N THR A 54 -1.35 14.28 -28.00
CA THR A 54 -1.50 14.40 -29.46
C THR A 54 -0.23 14.00 -30.20
N VAL A 55 -0.06 12.70 -30.48
CA VAL A 55 1.11 12.22 -31.17
C VAL A 55 0.78 12.45 -32.62
N ASP A 56 1.21 13.61 -33.10
CA ASP A 56 1.27 13.87 -34.53
C ASP A 56 2.02 12.69 -35.17
N THR A 57 1.26 11.82 -35.83
CA THR A 57 1.73 10.55 -36.40
C THR A 57 2.85 10.72 -37.43
N GLY A 58 3.23 11.97 -37.75
CA GLY A 58 4.38 12.31 -38.59
C GLY A 58 5.76 11.99 -38.01
N GLN A 59 5.90 11.67 -36.72
CA GLN A 59 7.22 11.38 -36.12
C GLN A 59 7.20 10.15 -35.22
N ALA A 60 7.59 8.99 -35.77
CA ALA A 60 7.78 7.72 -35.05
C ALA A 60 8.65 7.83 -33.77
N SER A 61 9.50 8.85 -33.67
CA SER A 61 10.31 9.15 -32.49
C SER A 61 9.50 9.58 -31.27
N GLN A 62 8.30 10.15 -31.45
CA GLN A 62 7.43 10.56 -30.35
C GLN A 62 6.66 9.37 -29.76
N ILE A 63 6.19 8.45 -30.60
CA ILE A 63 5.61 7.17 -30.18
C ILE A 63 6.63 6.38 -29.34
N TRP A 64 7.88 6.32 -29.80
CA TRP A 64 8.93 5.62 -29.06
C TRP A 64 9.23 6.26 -27.71
N LYS A 65 9.22 7.60 -27.61
CA LYS A 65 9.39 8.31 -26.33
C LYS A 65 8.24 8.08 -25.36
N ALA A 66 6.99 8.05 -25.84
CA ALA A 66 5.84 7.73 -25.02
C ALA A 66 5.91 6.28 -24.50
N ALA A 67 6.25 5.33 -25.38
CA ALA A 67 6.45 3.93 -25.00
C ALA A 67 7.62 3.75 -24.00
N ASP A 68 8.71 4.49 -24.17
CA ASP A 68 9.84 4.42 -23.24
C ASP A 68 9.50 5.06 -21.88
N ALA A 69 8.72 6.15 -21.86
CA ALA A 69 8.22 6.75 -20.62
C ALA A 69 7.31 5.78 -19.84
N LEU A 70 6.45 5.02 -20.52
CA LEU A 70 5.63 3.96 -19.90
C LEU A 70 6.52 2.85 -19.32
N ARG A 71 7.52 2.38 -20.07
CA ARG A 71 8.48 1.37 -19.59
C ARG A 71 9.31 1.86 -18.40
N GLN A 72 9.65 3.15 -18.37
CA GLN A 72 10.37 3.75 -17.24
C GLN A 72 9.50 3.83 -15.98
N ARG A 73 8.19 4.09 -16.12
CA ARG A 73 7.25 4.05 -14.99
C ARG A 73 7.15 2.66 -14.37
N ASP A 74 7.05 1.62 -15.20
CA ASP A 74 7.01 0.24 -14.73
C ASP A 74 8.31 -0.17 -14.04
N ARG A 75 9.46 0.25 -14.58
CA ARG A 75 10.78 0.03 -13.95
C ARG A 75 10.95 0.82 -12.66
N ALA A 76 10.42 2.04 -12.58
CA ALA A 76 10.46 2.84 -11.37
C ALA A 76 9.63 2.17 -10.26
N ALA A 77 8.45 1.64 -10.56
CA ALA A 77 7.63 0.90 -9.60
C ALA A 77 8.35 -0.34 -9.04
N LEU A 78 9.08 -1.05 -9.90
CA LEU A 78 9.87 -2.23 -9.48
C LEU A 78 11.15 -1.86 -8.72
N ALA A 79 11.71 -0.67 -8.94
CA ALA A 79 12.93 -0.20 -8.27
C ALA A 79 12.70 0.19 -6.80
N VAL A 80 11.47 0.53 -6.40
CA VAL A 80 11.15 0.88 -4.99
C VAL A 80 10.96 -0.37 -4.11
N LEU A 81 10.61 -1.51 -4.72
CA LEU A 81 10.33 -2.76 -4.01
C LEU A 81 11.46 -3.23 -3.07
N PRO A 82 12.75 -3.27 -3.48
CA PRO A 82 13.83 -3.72 -2.61
C PRO A 82 14.09 -2.76 -1.43
N VAL A 83 13.88 -1.45 -1.61
CA VAL A 83 14.06 -0.45 -0.56
C VAL A 83 13.00 -0.63 0.52
N ALA A 84 11.74 -0.81 0.13
CA ALA A 84 10.64 -1.05 1.07
C ALA A 84 10.84 -2.35 1.89
N ILE A 85 11.36 -3.41 1.27
CA ILE A 85 11.66 -4.67 1.97
C ILE A 85 12.80 -4.47 2.98
N GLY A 86 13.84 -3.73 2.61
CA GLY A 86 14.97 -3.42 3.50
C GLY A 86 14.54 -2.62 4.73
N GLU A 87 13.65 -1.65 4.57
CA GLU A 87 13.11 -0.83 5.66
C GLU A 87 12.30 -1.66 6.66
N ILE A 88 11.41 -2.53 6.17
CA ILE A 88 10.62 -3.42 7.03
C ILE A 88 11.52 -4.37 7.82
N ALA A 89 12.52 -4.96 7.16
CA ALA A 89 13.47 -5.85 7.82
C ALA A 89 14.25 -5.09 8.90
N ALA A 90 14.75 -3.89 8.61
CA ALA A 90 15.49 -3.08 9.57
C ALA A 90 14.63 -2.73 10.80
N CYS A 91 13.37 -2.36 10.62
CA CYS A 91 12.45 -2.09 11.73
C CYS A 91 12.16 -3.34 12.57
N LEU A 92 11.92 -4.49 11.95
CA LEU A 92 11.63 -5.74 12.67
C LEU A 92 12.85 -6.23 13.46
N PHE A 93 14.03 -6.29 12.83
CA PHE A 93 15.24 -6.74 13.49
C PHE A 93 15.73 -5.73 14.54
N GLY A 94 15.64 -4.43 14.27
CA GLY A 94 15.98 -3.38 15.23
C GLY A 94 15.06 -3.39 16.44
N GLY A 95 13.74 -3.53 16.23
CA GLY A 95 12.77 -3.65 17.31
C GLY A 95 12.96 -4.92 18.14
N LEU A 96 13.21 -6.06 17.50
CA LEU A 96 13.49 -7.32 18.19
C LEU A 96 14.78 -7.24 19.02
N ALA A 97 15.84 -6.65 18.48
CA ALA A 97 17.10 -6.47 19.20
C ALA A 97 16.94 -5.59 20.46
N LEU A 98 16.21 -4.48 20.33
CA LEU A 98 15.88 -3.60 21.46
C LEU A 98 15.04 -4.32 22.52
N LEU A 99 14.04 -5.10 22.10
CA LEU A 99 13.21 -5.88 23.00
C LEU A 99 14.05 -6.90 23.78
N LEU A 100 14.86 -7.69 23.09
CA LEU A 100 15.73 -8.69 23.71
C LEU A 100 16.74 -8.05 24.67
N PHE A 101 17.32 -6.91 24.27
CA PHE A 101 18.21 -6.14 25.14
C PHE A 101 17.50 -5.66 26.40
N SER A 102 16.28 -5.14 26.29
CA SER A 102 15.49 -4.67 27.43
C SER A 102 15.14 -5.82 28.39
N LEU A 103 14.78 -7.00 27.86
CA LEU A 103 14.48 -8.18 28.67
C LEU A 103 15.73 -8.70 29.39
N ARG A 104 16.88 -8.72 28.71
CA ARG A 104 18.16 -9.10 29.33
C ARG A 104 18.59 -8.12 30.41
N TYR A 105 18.41 -6.82 30.16
CA TYR A 105 18.70 -5.77 31.13
C TYR A 105 17.80 -5.91 32.36
N LEU A 106 16.49 -6.13 32.18
CA LEU A 106 15.56 -6.40 33.27
C LEU A 106 15.94 -7.66 34.05
N GLN A 107 16.33 -8.75 33.36
CA GLN A 107 16.82 -9.96 34.03
C GLN A 107 18.07 -9.71 34.88
N SER A 108 19.00 -8.87 34.42
CA SER A 108 20.17 -8.48 35.23
C SER A 108 19.82 -7.62 36.45
N LEU A 109 18.71 -6.90 36.40
CA LEU A 109 18.19 -6.05 37.45
C LEU A 109 17.34 -6.80 38.48
N VAL A 110 17.01 -8.07 38.23
CA VAL A 110 16.38 -8.97 39.20
C VAL A 110 17.47 -9.87 39.80
N PRO A 111 18.29 -9.39 40.75
CA PRO A 111 18.78 -10.32 41.76
C PRO A 111 17.54 -10.79 42.53
N THR A 112 17.43 -12.11 42.73
CA THR A 112 16.61 -12.78 43.75
C THR A 112 15.49 -11.92 44.36
N ALA A 113 14.23 -12.22 44.01
CA ALA A 113 13.03 -11.46 44.37
C ALA A 113 12.90 -11.06 45.87
N GLU A 114 13.67 -11.71 46.74
CA GLU A 114 13.80 -11.42 48.17
C GLU A 114 14.59 -10.11 48.44
N ASP A 115 15.62 -9.79 47.65
CA ASP A 115 16.44 -8.57 47.80
C ASP A 115 15.82 -7.33 47.13
N ALA A 116 15.04 -7.54 46.06
CA ALA A 116 14.44 -6.47 45.28
C ALA A 116 13.28 -5.77 46.01
N ALA A 117 12.48 -6.52 46.78
CA ALA A 117 11.37 -5.97 47.57
C ALA A 117 11.86 -5.07 48.71
N LEU A 118 12.99 -5.41 49.33
CA LEU A 118 13.64 -4.59 50.36
C LEU A 118 14.25 -3.29 49.81
N ARG A 119 14.78 -3.32 48.58
CA ARG A 119 15.34 -2.12 47.92
C ARG A 119 14.29 -1.18 47.34
N LEU A 120 13.15 -1.71 46.86
CA LEU A 120 12.02 -0.91 46.35
C LEU A 120 11.31 -0.11 47.43
N LEU A 121 11.35 -0.58 48.68
CA LEU A 121 10.87 0.17 49.86
C LEU A 121 11.91 1.19 50.38
N ALA A 122 13.18 1.05 50.00
CA ALA A 122 14.28 1.87 50.52
C ALA A 122 14.62 3.09 49.63
N ASP A 123 14.46 3.03 48.30
CA ASP A 123 14.91 4.10 47.39
C ASP A 123 13.81 4.63 46.44
N PRO A 124 13.39 5.92 46.57
CA PRO A 124 12.37 6.54 45.71
C PRO A 124 12.82 6.81 44.27
N VAL A 125 14.08 6.53 43.93
CA VAL A 125 14.71 6.85 42.64
C VAL A 125 14.53 5.74 41.59
N MET A 126 14.14 4.52 41.98
CA MET A 126 13.93 3.39 41.05
C MET A 126 12.58 3.42 40.29
N LEU A 127 11.57 4.11 40.83
CA LEU A 127 10.25 4.29 40.21
C LEU A 127 10.25 4.99 38.83
N PRO A 128 10.97 6.12 38.62
CA PRO A 128 10.99 6.80 37.33
C PRO A 128 11.70 5.98 36.23
N MET A 129 12.71 5.19 36.56
CA MET A 129 13.46 4.40 35.57
C MET A 129 12.62 3.29 34.95
N ALA A 130 11.77 2.64 35.76
CA ALA A 130 10.79 1.65 35.29
C ALA A 130 9.69 2.31 34.44
N ALA A 131 9.26 3.52 34.79
CA ALA A 131 8.28 4.27 33.98
C ALA A 131 8.85 4.68 32.61
N VAL A 132 10.13 5.07 32.55
CA VAL A 132 10.81 5.44 31.31
C VAL A 132 10.97 4.25 30.37
N THR A 133 11.29 3.06 30.88
CA THR A 133 11.40 1.85 30.05
C THR A 133 10.04 1.42 29.50
N CYS A 134 8.98 1.45 30.31
CA CYS A 134 7.62 1.20 29.82
C CYS A 134 7.18 2.23 28.77
N ALA A 135 7.46 3.51 28.98
CA ALA A 135 7.13 4.57 28.02
C ALA A 135 7.87 4.40 26.68
N LEU A 136 9.13 3.98 26.70
CA LEU A 136 9.90 3.68 25.49
C LEU A 136 9.34 2.49 24.72
N VAL A 137 8.97 1.41 25.41
CA VAL A 137 8.37 0.22 24.76
C VAL A 137 7.02 0.56 24.13
N ILE A 138 6.18 1.33 24.83
CA ILE A 138 4.87 1.77 24.32
C ILE A 138 5.06 2.74 23.14
N GLY A 139 6.02 3.67 23.24
CA GLY A 139 6.32 4.62 22.16
C GLY A 139 6.81 3.94 20.89
N VAL A 140 7.74 2.99 21.01
CA VAL A 140 8.28 2.22 19.87
C VAL A 140 7.20 1.36 19.22
N THR A 141 6.34 0.72 20.01
CA THR A 141 5.25 -0.12 19.48
C THR A 141 4.16 0.71 18.78
N LEU A 142 3.76 1.84 19.36
CA LEU A 142 2.80 2.76 18.72
C LEU A 142 3.36 3.38 17.43
N PHE A 143 4.64 3.74 17.42
CA PHE A 143 5.29 4.29 16.23
C PHE A 143 5.36 3.25 15.09
N ALA A 144 5.75 2.02 15.41
CA ALA A 144 5.72 0.92 14.43
C ALA A 144 4.31 0.65 13.90
N PHE A 145 3.29 0.72 14.77
CA PHE A 145 1.90 0.53 14.38
C PHE A 145 1.38 1.68 13.48
N ALA A 146 1.72 2.92 13.79
CA ALA A 146 1.38 4.09 12.98
C ALA A 146 2.01 4.02 11.58
N LEU A 147 3.28 3.60 11.50
CA LEU A 147 3.95 3.36 10.21
C LEU A 147 3.25 2.27 9.40
N ALA A 148 2.86 1.16 10.03
CA ALA A 148 2.14 0.08 9.37
C ALA A 148 0.77 0.54 8.82
N ILE A 149 0.05 1.39 9.55
CA ILE A 149 -1.24 1.96 9.09
C ILE A 149 -1.02 2.95 7.94
N GLY A 150 -0.06 3.87 8.06
CA GLY A 150 0.25 4.86 7.02
C GLY A 150 0.63 4.19 5.70
N PHE A 151 1.38 3.09 5.75
CA PHE A 151 1.76 2.33 4.58
C PHE A 151 0.58 1.61 3.91
N ARG A 152 -0.41 1.17 4.70
CA ARG A 152 -1.64 0.54 4.18
C ARG A 152 -2.53 1.56 3.49
N ALA A 153 -2.61 2.79 4.02
CA ALA A 153 -3.37 3.88 3.42
C ALA A 153 -2.73 4.43 2.14
N ALA A 154 -1.40 4.35 2.00
CA ALA A 154 -0.70 4.78 0.79
C ALA A 154 -0.83 3.80 -0.39
N LYS A 155 -1.37 2.59 -0.15
CA LYS A 155 -1.50 1.52 -1.16
C LYS A 155 -2.95 1.31 -1.64
N SER A 156 -3.93 1.99 -1.03
CA SER A 156 -5.34 2.02 -1.43
C SER A 156 -5.65 3.26 -2.26
#